data_AF-A0A382D1G3-F1
#
_entry.id   AF-A0A382D1G3-F1
#
_cell.length_a   1.000
_cell.length_b   1.000
_cell.length_c   1.000
_cell.angle_alpha   90.00
_cell.angle_beta   90.00
_cell.angle_gamma   90.00
#
_symmetry.space_group_name_H-M   'P 1'
#
loop_
_entity.id
_entity.type
_entity.pdbx_description
1 polymer ?
#
loop_
_entity_poly.entity_id
_entity_poly.type
_entity_poly.pdbx_seq_one_letter_code
_entity_poly.pdbx_strand_id
1 'polypeptide(L)'
;PWPDEPEPTGGKVEKEFDLVGRKASHWSWRNVAEPVLPQVKDANWGKLPIDRFILSRLEKNGLTPAAPADRRTLIRRVTYDLRGMPPTPEEVNAFVEDDSANAFGRVADRLLESSEFGEKWARHWMDLFRYAESRGHEFDANTPNAFRYRDYLIRALNADVPYDQFVTEHIAGDLLEEPRSHPDTGANESILATGFWFLGEWIHSPVDTRQDEADRFDNMIGVFSKSFLGLTVACARCHDHKFDAISTKDFYALQGYLQSSGYRQVRYETMDQNGQVARELDQFERSSKLGKKLGASLSAGSADLAKYMLAAGKILRGDVDLEKDVLNQSDPDSAGPIVFADFEDGTYGKWLSTGTAFGKGPVTLETKAEYQKDVRPHGKFFVNSHNVRRSGKTLSSGSADDQLGSLTSPRFRIERDFITFLVGGGAYKKETCVNLLVDGKVVLSVTGRSNNTMTENSWDVRRWRGSEARIQVVDKRKGGWGNIGLDHIVFTDKKGNVPANNQATAEFDNASVISFAKAGKLNEKSLLAWVKAFAHAKSNRSDPLAHVSAVFVNENSDWNILRSEVRNLEERRKKYSEALEKLELAVDYATLSPGFFMQDGVAFGQRAKLPGDLLLDAEGGLA
;
A
#
# COMPACT_ATOMS: atom_id res chain seq x y z
N PRO A 1 40.93 -7.37 -57.09
CA PRO A 1 42.33 -7.13 -56.70
C PRO A 1 42.57 -5.63 -56.51
N TRP A 2 42.88 -5.22 -55.28
CA TRP A 2 43.46 -3.90 -55.04
C TRP A 2 44.81 -3.80 -55.79
N PRO A 3 45.19 -2.62 -56.33
CA PRO A 3 46.49 -2.45 -56.95
C PRO A 3 47.61 -2.71 -55.93
N ASP A 4 48.67 -3.43 -56.35
CA ASP A 4 49.92 -3.58 -55.60
C ASP A 4 50.63 -2.23 -55.56
N GLU A 5 50.26 -1.39 -54.60
CA GLU A 5 50.98 -0.15 -54.29
C GLU A 5 52.17 -0.47 -53.38
N PRO A 6 53.38 0.05 -53.68
CA PRO A 6 54.55 -0.14 -52.83
C PRO A 6 54.29 0.47 -51.43
N GLU A 7 54.76 -0.22 -50.39
CA GLU A 7 54.63 0.28 -49.02
C GLU A 7 55.22 1.69 -48.88
N PRO A 8 54.52 2.62 -48.20
CA PRO A 8 55.02 3.98 -48.00
C PRO A 8 56.38 3.96 -47.27
N THR A 9 57.44 4.39 -47.95
CA THR A 9 58.83 4.41 -47.43
C THR A 9 59.15 5.66 -46.59
N GLY A 10 58.12 6.40 -46.16
CA GLY A 10 58.31 7.53 -45.26
C GLY A 10 58.74 7.04 -43.88
N GLY A 11 59.99 7.32 -43.48
CA GLY A 11 60.47 7.04 -42.13
C GLY A 11 59.48 7.60 -41.10
N LYS A 12 58.96 6.74 -40.23
CA LYS A 12 58.11 7.13 -39.11
C LYS A 12 58.94 8.02 -38.18
N VAL A 13 58.86 9.33 -38.38
CA VAL A 13 59.11 10.26 -37.29
C VAL A 13 57.91 10.08 -36.36
N GLU A 14 58.04 9.23 -35.34
CA GLU A 14 57.10 9.24 -34.23
C GLU A 14 57.19 10.64 -33.62
N LYS A 15 56.19 11.48 -33.93
CA LYS A 15 56.01 12.73 -33.21
C LYS A 15 55.71 12.33 -31.77
N GLU A 16 56.67 12.58 -30.89
CA GLU A 16 56.48 12.43 -29.45
C GLU A 16 55.24 13.23 -29.02
N PHE A 17 54.31 12.56 -28.36
CA PHE A 17 53.11 13.21 -27.85
C PHE A 17 53.48 14.05 -26.62
N ASP A 18 53.73 15.34 -26.86
CA ASP A 18 54.07 16.31 -25.80
C ASP A 18 52.86 16.60 -24.89
N LEU A 19 52.61 15.67 -23.96
CA LEU A 19 51.54 15.77 -22.98
C LEU A 19 51.72 16.99 -22.07
N VAL A 20 52.95 17.29 -21.66
CA VAL A 20 53.27 18.38 -20.74
C VAL A 20 53.02 19.73 -21.40
N GLY A 21 53.52 19.94 -22.62
CA GLY A 21 53.29 21.18 -23.37
C GLY A 21 51.82 21.39 -23.73
N ARG A 22 51.07 20.32 -24.02
CA ARG A 22 49.61 20.41 -24.26
C ARG A 22 48.83 20.85 -23.00
N LYS A 23 49.13 20.25 -21.84
CA LYS A 23 48.54 20.69 -20.55
C LYS A 23 48.89 22.15 -20.24
N ALA A 24 50.11 22.56 -20.54
CA ALA A 24 50.54 23.93 -20.27
C ALA A 24 49.92 24.97 -21.24
N SER A 25 49.63 24.59 -22.49
CA SER A 25 49.24 25.54 -23.55
C SER A 25 47.74 25.82 -23.63
N HIS A 26 46.87 24.84 -23.39
CA HIS A 26 45.42 25.03 -23.53
C HIS A 26 44.77 25.53 -22.24
N TRP A 27 43.83 26.48 -22.36
CA TRP A 27 43.24 27.20 -21.24
C TRP A 27 42.42 26.30 -20.29
N SER A 28 41.78 25.25 -20.83
CA SER A 28 40.93 24.34 -20.05
C SER A 28 41.72 23.47 -19.05
N TRP A 29 43.03 23.31 -19.24
CA TRP A 29 43.91 22.55 -18.33
C TRP A 29 44.56 23.43 -17.26
N ARG A 30 44.29 24.74 -17.28
CA ARG A 30 44.80 25.69 -16.29
C ARG A 30 43.75 25.90 -15.20
N ASN A 31 44.23 26.22 -14.00
CA ASN A 31 43.34 26.58 -12.89
C ASN A 31 42.45 27.78 -13.29
N VAL A 32 41.17 27.69 -12.93
CA VAL A 32 40.23 28.81 -13.08
C VAL A 32 40.69 29.93 -12.14
N ALA A 33 40.88 31.12 -12.70
CA ALA A 33 41.25 32.32 -11.95
C ALA A 33 40.12 33.34 -12.02
N GLU A 34 39.98 34.16 -10.98
CA GLU A 34 39.01 35.26 -10.96
C GLU A 34 39.44 36.33 -11.97
N PRO A 35 38.64 36.61 -13.01
CA PRO A 35 39.04 37.53 -14.07
C PRO A 35 38.85 38.98 -13.63
N VAL A 36 39.79 39.85 -14.04
CA VAL A 36 39.63 41.30 -13.86
C VAL A 36 38.46 41.79 -14.73
N LEU A 37 37.48 42.44 -14.10
CA LEU A 37 36.32 42.97 -14.81
C LEU A 37 36.74 44.11 -15.75
N PRO A 38 36.27 44.11 -17.02
CA PRO A 38 36.62 45.15 -17.96
C PRO A 38 35.98 46.48 -17.56
N GLN A 39 36.67 47.57 -17.89
CA GLN A 39 36.11 48.91 -17.82
C GLN A 39 35.16 49.11 -19.00
N VAL A 40 33.98 49.65 -18.71
CA VAL A 40 32.91 49.92 -19.67
C VAL A 40 32.46 51.36 -19.51
N LYS A 41 31.94 51.97 -20.58
CA LYS A 41 31.46 53.35 -20.55
C LYS A 41 30.15 53.47 -19.78
N ASP A 42 29.21 52.55 -20.01
CA ASP A 42 27.94 52.50 -19.29
C ASP A 42 27.94 51.41 -18.21
N ALA A 43 28.53 51.74 -17.05
CA ALA A 43 28.58 50.81 -15.93
C ALA A 43 27.20 50.47 -15.32
N ASN A 44 26.13 51.19 -15.67
CA ASN A 44 24.80 51.02 -15.09
C ASN A 44 23.89 50.09 -15.92
N TRP A 45 24.27 49.75 -17.17
CA TRP A 45 23.45 48.90 -18.03
C TRP A 45 23.35 47.44 -17.53
N GLY A 46 24.47 46.88 -17.06
CA GLY A 46 24.55 45.50 -16.58
C GLY A 46 24.30 45.36 -15.08
N LYS A 47 23.70 44.24 -14.65
CA LYS A 47 23.48 43.92 -13.23
C LYS A 47 24.50 42.91 -12.68
N LEU A 48 25.03 42.05 -13.55
CA LEU A 48 25.95 40.98 -13.19
C LEU A 48 27.36 41.26 -13.71
N PRO A 49 28.41 40.71 -13.08
CA PRO A 49 29.79 40.87 -13.55
C PRO A 49 30.00 40.45 -15.01
N ILE A 50 29.27 39.42 -15.48
CA ILE A 50 29.33 38.93 -16.86
C ILE A 50 28.89 39.98 -17.89
N ASP A 51 27.94 40.85 -17.52
CA ASP A 51 27.40 41.89 -18.40
C ASP A 51 28.48 42.89 -18.82
N ARG A 52 29.49 43.13 -17.95
CA ARG A 52 30.62 44.00 -18.28
C ARG A 52 31.46 43.43 -19.41
N PHE A 53 31.64 42.11 -19.48
CA PHE A 53 32.37 41.47 -20.58
C PHE A 53 31.62 41.58 -21.90
N ILE A 54 30.29 41.41 -21.87
CA ILE A 54 29.44 41.59 -23.04
C ILE A 54 29.47 43.04 -23.51
N LEU A 55 29.23 43.99 -22.59
CA LEU A 55 29.19 45.41 -22.90
C LEU A 55 30.54 45.94 -23.40
N SER A 56 31.65 45.54 -22.78
CA SER A 56 33.00 45.92 -23.24
C SER A 56 33.24 45.49 -24.70
N ARG A 57 32.75 44.30 -25.10
CA ARG A 57 32.84 43.83 -26.49
C ARG A 57 31.91 44.59 -27.42
N LEU A 58 30.69 44.93 -26.99
CA LEU A 58 29.78 45.76 -27.78
C LEU A 58 30.38 47.15 -28.02
N GLU A 59 30.79 47.84 -26.96
CA GLU A 59 31.38 49.18 -27.01
C GLU A 59 32.64 49.24 -27.86
N LYS A 60 33.51 48.22 -27.76
CA LYS A 60 34.72 48.11 -28.59
C LYS A 60 34.40 48.02 -30.09
N ASN A 61 33.27 47.41 -30.44
CA ASN A 61 32.80 47.29 -31.81
C ASN A 61 31.85 48.44 -32.22
N GLY A 62 31.68 49.47 -31.38
CA GLY A 62 30.76 50.58 -31.65
C GLY A 62 29.28 50.19 -31.63
N LEU A 63 28.95 49.07 -30.98
CA LEU A 63 27.58 48.59 -30.83
C LEU A 63 27.02 49.01 -29.47
N THR A 64 25.70 49.24 -29.43
CA THR A 64 24.96 49.44 -28.19
C THR A 64 24.11 48.20 -27.88
N PRO A 65 23.82 47.94 -26.60
CA PRO A 65 22.87 46.89 -26.24
C PRO A 65 21.50 47.07 -26.89
N ALA A 66 20.83 45.95 -27.17
CA ALA A 66 19.43 45.98 -27.61
C ALA A 66 18.51 46.44 -26.46
N ALA A 67 17.40 47.09 -26.82
CA ALA A 67 16.37 47.43 -25.85
C ALA A 67 15.78 46.17 -25.20
N PRO A 68 15.37 46.23 -23.91
CA PRO A 68 14.66 45.14 -23.27
C PRO A 68 13.42 44.71 -24.07
N ALA A 69 13.14 43.41 -24.10
CA ALA A 69 11.92 42.91 -24.70
C ALA A 69 10.68 43.42 -23.93
N ASP A 70 9.58 43.69 -24.63
CA ASP A 70 8.31 44.02 -23.99
C ASP A 70 7.80 42.83 -23.15
N ARG A 71 6.93 43.12 -22.17
CA ARG A 71 6.45 42.11 -21.21
C ARG A 71 5.80 40.90 -21.89
N ARG A 72 5.03 41.08 -22.97
CA ARG A 72 4.38 39.97 -23.67
C ARG A 72 5.41 39.08 -24.38
N THR A 73 6.40 39.68 -25.02
CA THR A 73 7.50 38.92 -25.64
C THR A 73 8.32 38.18 -24.59
N LEU A 74 8.59 38.82 -23.45
CA LEU A 74 9.42 38.27 -22.39
C LEU A 74 8.77 37.05 -21.72
N ILE A 75 7.50 37.13 -21.32
CA ILE A 75 6.80 35.98 -20.72
C ILE A 75 6.69 34.82 -21.71
N ARG A 76 6.43 35.11 -23.00
CA ARG A 76 6.37 34.06 -24.02
C ARG A 76 7.70 33.30 -24.11
N ARG A 77 8.83 34.01 -24.19
CA ARG A 77 10.17 33.39 -24.30
C ARG A 77 10.50 32.55 -23.06
N VAL A 78 10.43 33.14 -21.87
CA VAL A 78 10.82 32.44 -20.64
C VAL A 78 9.96 31.20 -20.37
N THR A 79 8.67 31.22 -20.75
CA THR A 79 7.80 30.05 -20.58
C THR A 79 8.18 28.91 -21.53
N TYR A 80 8.51 29.20 -22.80
CA TYR A 80 9.02 28.19 -23.72
C TYR A 80 10.39 27.64 -23.29
N ASP A 81 11.25 28.52 -22.77
CA ASP A 81 12.59 28.13 -22.33
C ASP A 81 12.52 27.22 -21.10
N LEU A 82 11.71 27.56 -20.10
CA LEU A 82 11.64 26.84 -18.83
C LEU A 82 10.73 25.62 -18.85
N ARG A 83 9.51 25.71 -19.41
CA ARG A 83 8.54 24.58 -19.43
C ARG A 83 8.20 24.04 -20.81
N GLY A 84 8.76 24.60 -21.89
CA GLY A 84 8.53 24.11 -23.26
C GLY A 84 7.16 24.43 -23.88
N MET A 85 6.27 25.10 -23.16
CA MET A 85 4.90 25.40 -23.57
C MET A 85 4.62 26.91 -23.55
N PRO A 86 3.66 27.43 -24.32
CA PRO A 86 3.30 28.85 -24.24
C PRO A 86 2.68 29.22 -22.88
N PRO A 87 2.72 30.50 -22.48
CA PRO A 87 1.95 31.00 -21.34
C PRO A 87 0.45 31.00 -21.66
N THR A 88 -0.39 30.82 -20.65
CA THR A 88 -1.84 31.02 -20.75
C THR A 88 -2.16 32.52 -20.88
N PRO A 89 -3.30 32.91 -21.47
CA PRO A 89 -3.74 34.30 -21.51
C PRO A 89 -3.77 34.97 -20.13
N GLU A 90 -4.17 34.22 -19.10
CA GLU A 90 -4.24 34.67 -17.71
C GLU A 90 -2.84 34.95 -17.14
N GLU A 91 -1.88 34.06 -17.38
CA GLU A 91 -0.48 34.28 -16.98
C GLU A 91 0.13 35.51 -17.68
N VAL A 92 -0.22 35.74 -18.96
CA VAL A 92 0.23 36.92 -19.72
C VAL A 92 -0.36 38.19 -19.11
N ASN A 93 -1.67 38.23 -18.87
CA ASN A 93 -2.31 39.41 -18.30
C ASN A 93 -1.76 39.71 -16.90
N ALA A 94 -1.64 38.68 -16.06
CA ALA A 94 -1.07 38.81 -14.71
C ALA A 94 0.34 39.41 -14.73
N PHE A 95 1.22 38.99 -15.64
CA PHE A 95 2.57 39.56 -15.72
C PHE A 95 2.60 40.97 -16.34
N VAL A 96 1.76 41.21 -17.35
CA VAL A 96 1.71 42.52 -18.03
C VAL A 96 1.23 43.60 -17.07
N GLU A 97 0.24 43.28 -16.24
CA GLU A 97 -0.40 44.18 -15.26
C GLU A 97 0.35 44.26 -13.92
N ASP A 98 1.33 43.40 -13.67
CA ASP A 98 2.13 43.42 -12.44
C ASP A 98 3.22 44.52 -12.48
N ASP A 99 2.95 45.64 -11.83
CA ASP A 99 3.86 46.79 -11.75
C ASP A 99 4.89 46.71 -10.62
N SER A 100 5.01 45.58 -9.94
CA SER A 100 6.03 45.43 -8.91
C SER A 100 7.45 45.40 -9.50
N ALA A 101 8.41 45.83 -8.70
CA ALA A 101 9.83 45.84 -9.07
C ALA A 101 10.40 44.43 -9.38
N ASN A 102 9.77 43.36 -8.88
CA ASN A 102 10.19 41.97 -9.07
C ASN A 102 9.16 41.11 -9.85
N ALA A 103 8.35 41.72 -10.70
CA ALA A 103 7.34 40.99 -11.48
C ALA A 103 7.93 39.82 -12.29
N PHE A 104 9.08 40.02 -12.93
CA PHE A 104 9.72 39.00 -13.76
C PHE A 104 10.34 37.87 -12.92
N GLY A 105 10.96 38.19 -11.78
CA GLY A 105 11.50 37.17 -10.87
C GLY A 105 10.42 36.20 -10.42
N ARG A 106 9.25 36.72 -10.02
CA ARG A 106 8.11 35.86 -9.64
C ARG A 106 7.60 34.96 -10.77
N VAL A 107 7.66 35.43 -12.03
CA VAL A 107 7.34 34.59 -13.18
C VAL A 107 8.38 33.48 -13.33
N ALA A 108 9.66 33.79 -13.20
CA ALA A 108 10.73 32.80 -13.28
C ALA A 108 10.62 31.76 -12.15
N ASP A 109 10.46 32.19 -10.90
CA ASP A 109 10.33 31.32 -9.73
C ASP A 109 9.15 30.35 -9.90
N ARG A 110 7.97 30.86 -10.27
CA ARG A 110 6.78 30.02 -10.54
C ARG A 110 7.02 28.99 -11.64
N LEU A 111 7.76 29.35 -12.69
CA LEU A 111 8.06 28.45 -13.80
C LEU A 111 9.10 27.40 -13.44
N LEU A 112 10.07 27.73 -12.58
CA LEU A 112 11.05 26.78 -12.04
C LEU A 112 10.41 25.80 -11.04
N GLU A 113 9.42 26.25 -10.26
CA GLU A 113 8.66 25.42 -9.32
C GLU A 113 7.64 24.49 -10.00
N SER A 114 7.40 24.66 -11.31
CA SER A 114 6.44 23.85 -12.07
C SER A 114 7.01 22.48 -12.42
N SER A 115 6.19 21.43 -12.32
CA SER A 115 6.60 20.05 -12.66
C SER A 115 7.13 19.90 -14.10
N GLU A 116 6.63 20.74 -15.00
CA GLU A 116 6.94 20.76 -16.41
C GLU A 116 8.34 21.31 -16.70
N PHE A 117 8.97 22.01 -15.73
CA PHE A 117 10.37 22.39 -15.80
C PHE A 117 11.27 21.15 -15.92
N GLY A 118 11.14 20.21 -14.99
CA GLY A 118 11.89 18.96 -15.00
C GLY A 118 11.63 18.12 -16.25
N GLU A 119 10.39 18.09 -16.75
CA GLU A 119 10.06 17.40 -18.01
C GLU A 119 10.78 18.02 -19.22
N LYS A 120 10.77 19.35 -19.33
CA LYS A 120 11.43 20.09 -20.40
C LYS A 120 12.95 19.91 -20.34
N TRP A 121 13.53 20.06 -19.16
CA TRP A 121 14.98 20.03 -18.97
C TRP A 121 15.57 18.62 -18.99
N ALA A 122 14.82 17.61 -18.52
CA ALA A 122 15.25 16.21 -18.62
C ALA A 122 15.46 15.80 -20.07
N ARG A 123 14.67 16.32 -21.02
CA ARG A 123 14.85 16.05 -22.45
C ARG A 123 16.24 16.49 -22.95
N HIS A 124 16.72 17.65 -22.52
CA HIS A 124 18.05 18.13 -22.91
C HIS A 124 19.17 17.23 -22.37
N TRP A 125 19.00 16.70 -21.15
CA TRP A 125 19.91 15.73 -20.57
C TRP A 125 19.84 14.37 -21.27
N MET A 126 18.65 13.90 -21.58
CA MET A 126 18.44 12.65 -22.33
C MET A 126 19.14 12.65 -23.70
N ASP A 127 19.16 13.80 -24.39
CA ASP A 127 19.90 13.97 -25.65
C ASP A 127 21.42 13.74 -25.46
N LEU A 128 21.99 14.16 -24.34
CA LEU A 128 23.41 13.96 -24.02
C LEU A 128 23.74 12.51 -23.69
N PHE A 129 22.80 11.79 -23.07
CA PHE A 129 22.99 10.42 -22.61
C PHE A 129 22.54 9.35 -23.60
N ARG A 130 22.22 9.74 -24.85
CA ARG A 130 21.73 8.83 -25.91
C ARG A 130 20.52 8.02 -25.43
N TYR A 131 19.63 8.66 -24.69
CA TYR A 131 18.44 7.99 -24.19
C TYR A 131 17.57 7.47 -25.33
N ALA A 132 17.26 6.18 -25.27
CA ALA A 132 16.25 5.52 -26.07
C ALA A 132 15.62 4.41 -25.23
N GLU A 133 14.34 4.13 -25.47
CA GLU A 133 13.65 2.99 -24.84
C GLU A 133 13.96 1.66 -25.55
N SER A 134 14.78 1.70 -26.60
CA SER A 134 15.25 0.55 -27.38
C SER A 134 16.77 0.60 -27.59
N ARG A 135 17.33 -0.47 -28.16
CA ARG A 135 18.76 -0.61 -28.46
C ARG A 135 19.15 0.00 -29.81
N GLY A 136 18.21 0.41 -30.67
CA GLY A 136 18.53 1.08 -31.93
C GLY A 136 19.21 0.21 -33.00
N HIS A 137 19.23 -1.12 -32.85
CA HIS A 137 19.89 -2.06 -33.76
C HIS A 137 18.95 -3.15 -34.26
N GLU A 138 18.83 -3.31 -35.59
CA GLU A 138 18.06 -4.34 -36.32
C GLU A 138 16.66 -4.67 -35.74
N PHE A 139 16.61 -5.60 -34.78
CA PHE A 139 15.39 -6.00 -34.06
C PHE A 139 14.87 -4.93 -33.11
N ASP A 140 15.68 -3.90 -32.87
CA ASP A 140 15.38 -2.75 -32.03
C ASP A 140 14.83 -3.16 -30.67
N ALA A 141 15.52 -4.12 -30.03
CA ALA A 141 15.09 -4.68 -28.77
C ALA A 141 14.91 -3.58 -27.71
N ASN A 142 13.88 -3.71 -26.87
CA ASN A 142 13.64 -2.74 -25.81
C ASN A 142 14.80 -2.73 -24.81
N THR A 143 15.20 -1.55 -24.36
CA THR A 143 16.08 -1.36 -23.21
C THR A 143 15.22 -1.51 -21.95
N PRO A 144 15.41 -2.57 -21.15
CA PRO A 144 14.55 -2.80 -20.00
C PRO A 144 14.62 -1.64 -19.02
N ASN A 145 13.46 -1.18 -18.55
CA ASN A 145 13.33 -0.13 -17.53
C ASN A 145 13.99 1.22 -17.90
N ALA A 146 14.31 1.50 -19.17
CA ALA A 146 14.91 2.78 -19.57
C ALA A 146 14.11 3.99 -19.07
N PHE A 147 12.78 3.92 -19.12
CA PHE A 147 11.88 4.95 -18.61
C PHE A 147 12.13 5.34 -17.13
N ARG A 148 12.68 4.45 -16.31
CA ARG A 148 13.05 4.75 -14.91
C ARG A 148 14.15 5.79 -14.83
N TYR A 149 15.10 5.79 -15.77
CA TYR A 149 16.14 6.80 -15.89
C TYR A 149 15.57 8.17 -16.30
N ARG A 150 14.66 8.20 -17.28
CA ARG A 150 13.92 9.42 -17.65
C ARG A 150 13.20 10.00 -16.45
N ASP A 151 12.43 9.17 -15.75
CA ASP A 151 11.62 9.64 -14.62
C ASP A 151 12.52 10.10 -13.46
N TYR A 152 13.67 9.45 -13.24
CA TYR A 152 14.71 9.92 -12.31
C TYR A 152 15.21 11.32 -12.69
N LEU A 153 15.56 11.56 -13.96
CA LEU A 153 16.05 12.88 -14.41
C LEU A 153 15.01 13.99 -14.14
N ILE A 154 13.75 13.72 -14.47
CA ILE A 154 12.65 14.67 -14.24
C ILE A 154 12.55 15.00 -12.75
N ARG A 155 12.55 13.99 -11.88
CA ARG A 155 12.47 14.19 -10.43
C ARG A 155 13.71 14.90 -9.88
N ALA A 156 14.91 14.55 -10.33
CA ALA A 156 16.15 15.16 -9.86
C ALA A 156 16.22 16.65 -10.21
N LEU A 157 15.76 17.04 -11.41
CA LEU A 157 15.71 18.45 -11.83
C LEU A 157 14.63 19.23 -11.06
N ASN A 158 13.43 18.67 -10.88
CA ASN A 158 12.36 19.32 -10.12
C ASN A 158 12.69 19.44 -8.62
N ALA A 159 13.51 18.52 -8.08
CA ALA A 159 13.96 18.57 -6.70
C ALA A 159 15.20 19.47 -6.50
N ASP A 160 15.70 20.11 -7.58
CA ASP A 160 16.92 20.93 -7.57
C ASP A 160 18.11 20.20 -6.93
N VAL A 161 18.34 18.94 -7.33
CA VAL A 161 19.45 18.13 -6.80
C VAL A 161 20.78 18.85 -7.09
N PRO A 162 21.63 19.07 -6.07
CA PRO A 162 22.92 19.72 -6.25
C PRO A 162 23.73 19.05 -7.36
N TYR A 163 24.41 19.85 -8.20
CA TYR A 163 25.09 19.34 -9.39
C TYR A 163 26.17 18.30 -9.06
N ASP A 164 26.90 18.50 -7.96
CA ASP A 164 27.90 17.54 -7.46
C ASP A 164 27.27 16.20 -7.06
N GLN A 165 26.11 16.23 -6.39
CA GLN A 165 25.33 15.03 -6.10
C GLN A 165 24.81 14.39 -7.38
N PHE A 166 24.25 15.17 -8.31
CA PHE A 166 23.75 14.68 -9.60
C PHE A 166 24.83 13.94 -10.39
N VAL A 167 26.04 14.53 -10.51
CA VAL A 167 27.18 13.89 -11.18
C VAL A 167 27.63 12.62 -10.45
N THR A 168 27.72 12.68 -9.12
CA THR A 168 28.07 11.54 -8.27
C THR A 168 27.09 10.37 -8.46
N GLU A 169 25.78 10.63 -8.48
CA GLU A 169 24.75 9.63 -8.71
C GLU A 169 24.92 8.95 -10.07
N HIS A 170 25.18 9.71 -11.14
CA HIS A 170 25.39 9.10 -12.47
C HIS A 170 26.63 8.22 -12.50
N ILE A 171 27.75 8.68 -11.95
CA ILE A 171 29.02 7.95 -12.04
C ILE A 171 29.01 6.70 -11.14
N ALA A 172 28.47 6.80 -9.92
CA ALA A 172 28.64 5.79 -8.87
C ALA A 172 27.43 5.69 -7.91
N GLY A 173 26.21 5.99 -8.36
CA GLY A 173 25.01 5.96 -7.53
C GLY A 173 24.66 4.60 -6.91
N ASP A 174 25.20 3.52 -7.46
CA ASP A 174 25.12 2.15 -6.94
C ASP A 174 26.12 1.87 -5.80
N LEU A 175 27.14 2.72 -5.63
CA LEU A 175 28.19 2.60 -4.62
C LEU A 175 28.02 3.60 -3.45
N LEU A 176 26.96 4.41 -3.46
CA LEU A 176 26.70 5.36 -2.38
C LEU A 176 26.25 4.63 -1.11
N GLU A 177 26.95 4.90 -0.01
CA GLU A 177 26.58 4.40 1.32
C GLU A 177 25.24 4.98 1.78
N GLU A 178 25.03 6.28 1.49
CA GLU A 178 23.81 7.03 1.83
C GLU A 178 23.13 7.52 0.53
N PRO A 179 22.40 6.65 -0.19
CA PRO A 179 21.74 7.04 -1.42
C PRO A 179 20.54 7.94 -1.16
N ARG A 180 20.23 8.80 -2.13
CA ARG A 180 19.01 9.59 -2.09
C ARG A 180 17.80 8.67 -2.19
N SER A 181 16.85 8.83 -1.28
CA SER A 181 15.60 8.09 -1.28
C SER A 181 14.47 8.88 -1.94
N HIS A 182 13.59 8.19 -2.66
CA HIS A 182 12.35 8.75 -3.15
C HIS A 182 11.47 9.13 -1.94
N PRO A 183 10.92 10.36 -1.87
CA PRO A 183 10.20 10.85 -0.69
C PRO A 183 8.98 9.98 -0.32
N ASP A 184 8.20 9.53 -1.31
CA ASP A 184 6.98 8.75 -1.04
C ASP A 184 7.20 7.25 -0.82
N THR A 185 8.14 6.64 -1.55
CA THR A 185 8.30 5.17 -1.59
C THR A 185 9.53 4.69 -0.80
N GLY A 186 10.44 5.59 -0.45
CA GLY A 186 11.74 5.25 0.13
C GLY A 186 12.69 4.55 -0.86
N ALA A 187 12.32 4.43 -2.14
CA ALA A 187 13.13 3.75 -3.14
C ALA A 187 14.48 4.46 -3.36
N ASN A 188 15.55 3.72 -3.61
CA ASN A 188 16.86 4.27 -3.93
C ASN A 188 16.80 4.97 -5.30
N GLU A 189 16.92 6.30 -5.32
CA GLU A 189 16.93 7.10 -6.54
C GLU A 189 18.31 7.13 -7.19
N SER A 190 19.37 7.21 -6.37
CA SER A 190 20.75 7.35 -6.85
C SER A 190 21.16 6.22 -7.79
N ILE A 191 20.72 4.99 -7.52
CA ILE A 191 21.02 3.84 -8.37
C ILE A 191 20.36 3.90 -9.75
N LEU A 192 19.30 4.68 -9.93
CA LEU A 192 18.66 4.84 -11.24
C LEU A 192 19.54 5.65 -12.19
N ALA A 193 20.32 6.59 -11.67
CA ALA A 193 21.21 7.46 -12.44
C ALA A 193 22.30 6.67 -13.18
N THR A 194 22.80 5.57 -12.61
CA THR A 194 23.82 4.72 -13.24
C THR A 194 23.31 3.97 -14.47
N GLY A 195 21.98 3.98 -14.71
CA GLY A 195 21.37 3.42 -15.92
C GLY A 195 21.93 4.01 -17.21
N PHE A 196 22.40 5.26 -17.20
CA PHE A 196 22.92 5.95 -18.39
C PHE A 196 24.11 5.23 -19.05
N TRP A 197 24.94 4.55 -18.26
CA TRP A 197 26.09 3.78 -18.76
C TRP A 197 25.67 2.71 -19.79
N PHE A 198 24.45 2.22 -19.68
CA PHE A 198 23.96 1.10 -20.48
C PHE A 198 22.97 1.53 -21.57
N LEU A 199 22.80 2.84 -21.78
CA LEU A 199 22.03 3.39 -22.89
C LEU A 199 22.87 3.46 -24.17
N GLY A 200 22.22 3.25 -25.30
CA GLY A 200 22.84 3.17 -26.61
C GLY A 200 22.78 1.77 -27.22
N GLU A 201 23.55 1.59 -28.29
CA GLU A 201 23.46 0.43 -29.16
C GLU A 201 24.07 -0.83 -28.55
N TRP A 202 23.28 -1.91 -28.51
CA TRP A 202 23.71 -3.25 -28.10
C TRP A 202 23.19 -4.26 -29.11
N ILE A 203 24.09 -5.06 -29.67
CA ILE A 203 23.72 -6.04 -30.69
C ILE A 203 23.25 -7.32 -30.01
N HIS A 204 22.03 -7.75 -30.33
CA HIS A 204 21.42 -8.95 -29.74
C HIS A 204 22.10 -10.28 -30.15
N SER A 205 22.64 -10.36 -31.39
CA SER A 205 23.41 -11.49 -31.93
C SER A 205 24.64 -10.98 -32.70
N PRO A 206 25.68 -10.51 -32.00
CA PRO A 206 26.85 -9.97 -32.67
C PRO A 206 27.62 -11.08 -33.37
N VAL A 207 28.01 -10.84 -34.63
CA VAL A 207 28.87 -11.76 -35.39
C VAL A 207 30.29 -11.80 -34.78
N ASP A 208 30.75 -10.67 -34.24
CA ASP A 208 31.98 -10.54 -33.47
C ASP A 208 31.65 -9.96 -32.08
N THR A 209 31.66 -10.82 -31.07
CA THR A 209 31.34 -10.46 -29.68
C THR A 209 32.37 -9.51 -29.05
N ARG A 210 33.64 -9.58 -29.48
CA ARG A 210 34.69 -8.69 -28.94
C ARG A 210 34.60 -7.30 -29.53
N GLN A 211 34.24 -7.21 -30.80
CA GLN A 211 33.97 -5.92 -31.45
C GLN A 211 32.77 -5.22 -30.79
N ASP A 212 31.65 -5.91 -30.59
CA ASP A 212 30.47 -5.35 -29.91
C ASP A 212 30.81 -4.86 -28.49
N GLU A 213 31.55 -5.68 -27.73
CA GLU A 213 32.01 -5.30 -26.40
C GLU A 213 32.88 -4.03 -26.44
N ALA A 214 33.86 -3.96 -27.36
CA ALA A 214 34.74 -2.81 -27.50
C ALA A 214 33.96 -1.53 -27.88
N ASP A 215 32.99 -1.63 -28.79
CA ASP A 215 32.17 -0.50 -29.23
C ASP A 215 31.21 -0.01 -28.14
N ARG A 216 30.71 -0.91 -27.28
CA ARG A 216 29.94 -0.53 -26.10
C ARG A 216 30.77 0.29 -25.10
N PHE A 217 32.01 -0.11 -24.84
CA PHE A 217 32.90 0.65 -23.95
C PHE A 217 33.32 1.99 -24.57
N ASP A 218 33.57 2.03 -25.87
CA ASP A 218 33.80 3.29 -26.60
C ASP A 218 32.59 4.24 -26.49
N ASN A 219 31.37 3.71 -26.61
CA ASN A 219 30.15 4.48 -26.37
C ASN A 219 30.07 5.03 -24.95
N MET A 220 30.31 4.20 -23.93
CA MET A 220 30.32 4.62 -22.52
C MET A 220 31.31 5.76 -22.27
N ILE A 221 32.56 5.61 -22.73
CA ILE A 221 33.60 6.64 -22.61
C ILE A 221 33.18 7.90 -23.36
N GLY A 222 32.65 7.75 -24.58
CA GLY A 222 32.21 8.86 -25.41
C GLY A 222 31.08 9.67 -24.79
N VAL A 223 30.08 9.01 -24.19
CA VAL A 223 28.96 9.68 -23.50
C VAL A 223 29.46 10.36 -22.22
N PHE A 224 30.15 9.62 -21.34
CA PHE A 224 30.66 10.17 -20.08
C PHE A 224 31.57 11.38 -20.30
N SER A 225 32.56 11.26 -21.18
CA SER A 225 33.54 12.33 -21.39
C SER A 225 32.93 13.58 -22.02
N LYS A 226 31.98 13.45 -22.94
CA LYS A 226 31.31 14.60 -23.55
C LYS A 226 30.33 15.26 -22.59
N SER A 227 29.54 14.47 -21.86
CA SER A 227 28.47 14.99 -21.00
C SER A 227 28.99 15.63 -19.72
N PHE A 228 30.02 15.05 -19.09
CA PHE A 228 30.51 15.53 -17.79
C PHE A 228 31.84 16.28 -17.87
N LEU A 229 32.75 15.88 -18.76
CA LEU A 229 34.06 16.51 -18.88
C LEU A 229 34.10 17.59 -19.97
N GLY A 230 33.14 17.60 -20.90
CA GLY A 230 33.19 18.44 -22.09
C GLY A 230 34.35 18.08 -23.03
N LEU A 231 34.85 16.85 -22.97
CA LEU A 231 36.03 16.38 -23.70
C LEU A 231 35.68 15.25 -24.68
N THR A 232 36.38 15.20 -25.81
CA THR A 232 36.22 14.14 -26.81
C THR A 232 37.22 13.00 -26.61
N VAL A 233 37.22 12.37 -25.42
CA VAL A 233 38.18 11.31 -25.06
C VAL A 233 38.15 10.14 -26.06
N ALA A 234 36.98 9.82 -26.65
CA ALA A 234 36.85 8.78 -27.67
C ALA A 234 37.74 8.98 -28.92
N CYS A 235 38.14 10.22 -29.24
CA CYS A 235 39.10 10.47 -30.32
C CYS A 235 40.47 9.86 -30.03
N ALA A 236 40.80 9.59 -28.76
CA ALA A 236 42.06 8.99 -28.35
C ALA A 236 42.11 7.46 -28.55
N ARG A 237 41.00 6.82 -28.96
CA ARG A 237 40.89 5.36 -29.18
C ARG A 237 41.95 4.82 -30.15
N CYS A 238 42.19 5.54 -31.25
CA CYS A 238 43.06 5.09 -32.35
C CYS A 238 44.42 5.80 -32.39
N HIS A 239 44.53 6.99 -31.82
CA HIS A 239 45.74 7.81 -31.82
C HIS A 239 45.69 8.82 -30.66
N ASP A 240 46.82 9.36 -30.21
CA ASP A 240 46.79 10.39 -29.17
C ASP A 240 45.95 11.59 -29.61
N HIS A 241 45.18 12.17 -28.70
CA HIS A 241 44.16 13.17 -29.04
C HIS A 241 44.76 14.36 -29.81
N LYS A 242 44.08 14.78 -30.89
CA LYS A 242 44.62 15.77 -31.84
C LYS A 242 44.99 17.10 -31.16
N PHE A 243 44.15 17.57 -30.24
CA PHE A 243 44.29 18.88 -29.59
C PHE A 243 44.53 18.77 -28.08
N ASP A 244 43.66 18.05 -27.39
CA ASP A 244 43.75 17.85 -25.95
C ASP A 244 44.92 16.99 -25.47
N ALA A 245 45.28 17.18 -24.20
CA ALA A 245 46.32 16.43 -23.50
C ALA A 245 45.81 15.07 -23.02
N ILE A 246 45.32 14.26 -23.95
CA ILE A 246 44.74 12.93 -23.70
C ILE A 246 45.45 11.95 -24.63
N SER A 247 46.21 11.02 -24.05
CA SER A 247 46.90 9.98 -24.80
C SER A 247 45.99 8.80 -25.10
N THR A 248 46.38 7.98 -26.06
CA THR A 248 45.74 6.67 -26.29
C THR A 248 45.81 5.78 -25.05
N LYS A 249 46.88 5.89 -24.25
CA LYS A 249 46.99 5.17 -22.98
C LYS A 249 45.91 5.58 -21.99
N ASP A 250 45.55 6.86 -21.94
CA ASP A 250 44.48 7.35 -21.06
C ASP A 250 43.11 6.79 -21.46
N PHE A 251 42.84 6.68 -22.77
CA PHE A 251 41.61 6.04 -23.27
C PHE A 251 41.53 4.57 -22.83
N TYR A 252 42.59 3.79 -23.06
CA TYR A 252 42.59 2.36 -22.69
C TYR A 252 42.64 2.14 -21.17
N ALA A 253 43.21 3.07 -20.39
CA ALA A 253 43.12 3.02 -18.93
C ALA A 253 41.67 3.20 -18.44
N LEU A 254 40.93 4.16 -19.02
CA LEU A 254 39.51 4.35 -18.71
C LEU A 254 38.66 3.17 -19.18
N GLN A 255 38.97 2.59 -20.34
CA GLN A 255 38.33 1.37 -20.82
C GLN A 255 38.54 0.21 -19.83
N GLY A 256 39.78 0.00 -19.34
CA GLY A 256 40.07 -1.03 -18.34
C GLY A 256 39.30 -0.85 -17.03
N TYR A 257 39.11 0.41 -16.60
CA TYR A 257 38.25 0.73 -15.46
C TYR A 257 36.79 0.31 -15.71
N LEU A 258 36.21 0.70 -16.85
CA LEU A 258 34.82 0.36 -17.19
C LEU A 258 34.62 -1.13 -17.45
N GLN A 259 35.60 -1.82 -18.04
CA GLN A 259 35.60 -3.28 -18.21
C GLN A 259 35.58 -4.04 -16.88
N SER A 260 36.01 -3.40 -15.80
CA SER A 260 35.93 -3.97 -14.45
C SER A 260 34.53 -3.82 -13.82
N SER A 261 33.56 -3.27 -14.55
CA SER A 261 32.16 -3.14 -14.14
C SER A 261 31.24 -4.08 -14.94
N GLY A 262 30.12 -4.48 -14.34
CA GLY A 262 29.16 -5.42 -14.95
C GLY A 262 27.78 -4.81 -15.12
N TYR A 263 27.09 -5.14 -16.22
CA TYR A 263 25.68 -4.78 -16.37
C TYR A 263 24.79 -5.66 -15.49
N ARG A 264 23.94 -5.01 -14.70
CA ARG A 264 22.98 -5.69 -13.83
C ARG A 264 21.68 -4.90 -13.77
N GLN A 265 20.56 -5.61 -13.85
CA GLN A 265 19.28 -5.07 -13.40
C GLN A 265 19.20 -5.17 -11.87
N VAL A 266 18.93 -4.03 -11.26
CA VAL A 266 18.89 -3.87 -9.81
C VAL A 266 17.49 -3.51 -9.36
N ARG A 267 17.11 -4.01 -8.19
CA ARG A 267 15.91 -3.54 -7.50
C ARG A 267 16.25 -2.21 -6.86
N TYR A 268 15.37 -1.23 -7.02
CA TYR A 268 15.56 0.10 -6.43
C TYR A 268 14.47 0.38 -5.38
N GLU A 269 13.36 -0.35 -5.42
CA GLU A 269 12.30 -0.30 -4.41
C GLU A 269 12.75 -0.90 -3.07
N THR A 270 12.12 -0.44 -1.98
CA THR A 270 12.43 -0.92 -0.63
C THR A 270 12.03 -2.40 -0.45
N MET A 271 12.69 -3.08 0.49
CA MET A 271 12.34 -4.47 0.82
C MET A 271 10.95 -4.59 1.43
N ASP A 272 10.50 -3.58 2.18
CA ASP A 272 9.16 -3.54 2.74
C ASP A 272 8.09 -3.48 1.65
N GLN A 273 8.25 -2.59 0.67
CA GLN A 273 7.35 -2.48 -0.47
C GLN A 273 7.30 -3.80 -1.25
N ASN A 274 8.46 -4.38 -1.57
CA ASN A 274 8.52 -5.66 -2.28
C ASN A 274 7.88 -6.80 -1.49
N GLY A 275 8.07 -6.84 -0.16
CA GLY A 275 7.43 -7.81 0.72
C GLY A 275 5.91 -7.65 0.76
N GLN A 276 5.40 -6.41 0.71
CA GLN A 276 3.95 -6.16 0.60
C GLN A 276 3.39 -6.68 -0.73
N VAL A 277 4.01 -6.30 -1.86
CA VAL A 277 3.61 -6.75 -3.20
C VAL A 277 3.64 -8.28 -3.31
N ALA A 278 4.68 -8.93 -2.77
CA ALA A 278 4.78 -10.39 -2.78
C ALA A 278 3.64 -11.07 -2.00
N ARG A 279 3.27 -10.53 -0.84
CA ARG A 279 2.12 -11.03 -0.05
C ARG A 279 0.80 -10.85 -0.79
N GLU A 280 0.60 -9.69 -1.41
CA GLU A 280 -0.60 -9.42 -2.22
C GLU A 280 -0.69 -10.36 -3.43
N LEU A 281 0.44 -10.63 -4.09
CA LEU A 281 0.49 -11.55 -5.22
C LEU A 281 0.20 -13.00 -4.81
N ASP A 282 0.80 -13.48 -3.72
CA ASP A 282 0.52 -14.83 -3.18
C ASP A 282 -0.96 -14.97 -2.82
N GLN A 283 -1.54 -13.95 -2.19
CA GLN A 283 -2.96 -13.91 -1.88
C GLN A 283 -3.84 -13.96 -3.15
N PHE A 284 -3.47 -13.20 -4.18
CA PHE A 284 -4.18 -13.19 -5.46
C PHE A 284 -4.09 -14.54 -6.20
N GLU A 285 -2.92 -15.19 -6.19
CA GLU A 285 -2.78 -16.52 -6.79
C GLU A 285 -3.65 -17.57 -6.09
N ARG A 286 -3.76 -17.49 -4.76
CA ARG A 286 -4.63 -18.37 -3.96
C ARG A 286 -6.09 -18.21 -4.35
N SER A 287 -6.59 -16.97 -4.43
CA SER A 287 -7.98 -16.71 -4.81
C SER A 287 -8.27 -17.14 -6.25
N SER A 288 -7.34 -16.91 -7.19
CA SER A 288 -7.49 -17.34 -8.58
C SER A 288 -7.53 -18.86 -8.74
N LYS A 289 -6.61 -19.59 -8.08
CA LYS A 289 -6.59 -21.06 -8.11
C LYS A 289 -7.84 -21.65 -7.47
N LEU A 290 -8.32 -21.07 -6.37
CA LEU A 290 -9.56 -21.51 -5.73
C LEU A 290 -10.78 -21.29 -6.63
N GLY A 291 -10.91 -20.10 -7.23
CA GLY A 291 -11.98 -19.80 -8.17
C GLY A 291 -12.02 -20.77 -9.36
N LYS A 292 -10.85 -21.15 -9.91
CA LYS A 292 -10.77 -22.15 -10.98
C LYS A 292 -11.21 -23.55 -10.54
N LYS A 293 -10.79 -24.00 -9.35
CA LYS A 293 -11.21 -25.30 -8.80
C LYS A 293 -12.71 -25.34 -8.54
N LEU A 294 -13.26 -24.29 -7.92
CA LEU A 294 -14.70 -24.16 -7.69
C LEU A 294 -15.49 -24.12 -8.99
N GLY A 295 -15.03 -23.33 -9.97
CA GLY A 295 -15.63 -23.28 -11.30
C GLY A 295 -15.65 -24.63 -12.01
N ALA A 296 -14.55 -25.40 -11.92
CA ALA A 296 -14.46 -26.75 -12.48
C ALA A 296 -15.38 -27.76 -11.75
N SER A 297 -15.47 -27.70 -10.41
CA SER A 297 -16.37 -28.56 -9.63
C SER A 297 -17.86 -28.24 -9.86
N LEU A 298 -18.20 -26.96 -10.10
CA LEU A 298 -19.55 -26.53 -10.45
C LEU A 298 -19.93 -26.93 -11.88
N SER A 299 -19.01 -26.80 -12.85
CA SER A 299 -19.27 -27.19 -14.24
C SER A 299 -19.29 -28.71 -14.47
N ALA A 300 -18.59 -29.47 -13.62
CA ALA A 300 -18.64 -30.94 -13.59
C ALA A 300 -19.94 -31.53 -13.00
N GLY A 301 -20.92 -30.69 -12.61
CA GLY A 301 -22.25 -31.15 -12.25
C GLY A 301 -22.38 -31.76 -10.85
N SER A 302 -21.55 -31.36 -9.89
CA SER A 302 -21.77 -31.70 -8.48
C SER A 302 -23.03 -30.98 -7.97
N ALA A 303 -24.20 -31.60 -8.19
CA ALA A 303 -25.51 -31.04 -7.84
C ALA A 303 -25.64 -30.67 -6.36
N ASP A 304 -24.76 -31.18 -5.50
CA ASP A 304 -24.77 -30.93 -4.06
C ASP A 304 -23.94 -29.70 -3.66
N LEU A 305 -22.86 -29.35 -4.37
CA LEU A 305 -22.02 -28.21 -4.05
C LEU A 305 -22.78 -26.88 -4.11
N ALA A 306 -23.52 -26.65 -5.20
CA ALA A 306 -24.36 -25.47 -5.35
C ALA A 306 -25.46 -25.39 -4.27
N LYS A 307 -25.99 -26.53 -3.82
CA LYS A 307 -26.98 -26.58 -2.72
C LYS A 307 -26.36 -26.18 -1.40
N TYR A 308 -25.15 -26.64 -1.07
CA TYR A 308 -24.45 -26.24 0.15
C TYR A 308 -24.12 -24.74 0.16
N MET A 309 -23.67 -24.18 -0.97
CA MET A 309 -23.34 -22.75 -1.07
C MET A 309 -24.60 -21.87 -0.98
N LEU A 310 -25.70 -22.26 -1.62
CA LEU A 310 -27.00 -21.58 -1.52
C LEU A 310 -27.57 -21.66 -0.10
N ALA A 311 -27.48 -22.84 0.54
CA ALA A 311 -27.92 -23.05 1.91
C ALA A 311 -27.10 -22.21 2.89
N ALA A 312 -25.77 -22.18 2.73
CA ALA A 312 -24.88 -21.35 3.54
C ALA A 312 -25.20 -19.86 3.40
N GLY A 313 -25.44 -19.39 2.16
CA GLY A 313 -25.86 -18.02 1.89
C GLY A 313 -27.17 -17.64 2.57
N LYS A 314 -28.20 -18.48 2.47
CA LYS A 314 -29.51 -18.26 3.12
C LYS A 314 -29.40 -18.18 4.64
N ILE A 315 -28.60 -19.08 5.25
CA ILE A 315 -28.36 -19.07 6.69
C ILE A 315 -27.68 -17.77 7.12
N LEU A 316 -26.65 -17.33 6.38
CA LEU A 316 -25.89 -16.11 6.71
C LEU A 316 -26.63 -14.80 6.39
N ARG A 317 -27.66 -14.84 5.53
CA ARG A 317 -28.59 -13.73 5.30
C ARG A 317 -29.73 -13.67 6.32
N GLY A 318 -29.94 -14.74 7.09
CA GLY A 318 -31.10 -14.84 7.98
C GLY A 318 -32.40 -15.14 7.26
N ASP A 319 -32.36 -15.62 6.01
CA ASP A 319 -33.52 -15.97 5.16
C ASP A 319 -34.20 -17.29 5.60
N VAL A 320 -34.22 -17.60 6.90
CA VAL A 320 -34.73 -18.86 7.44
C VAL A 320 -35.93 -18.58 8.35
N ASP A 321 -37.13 -18.86 7.86
CA ASP A 321 -38.37 -18.87 8.66
C ASP A 321 -38.35 -20.05 9.64
N LEU A 322 -37.75 -19.84 10.83
CA LEU A 322 -37.66 -20.83 11.91
C LEU A 322 -38.88 -20.81 12.85
N GLU A 323 -39.97 -20.13 12.49
CA GLU A 323 -41.13 -19.89 13.37
C GLU A 323 -41.94 -21.14 13.76
N LYS A 324 -41.56 -22.36 13.35
CA LYS A 324 -42.33 -23.57 13.68
C LYS A 324 -41.79 -24.53 14.75
N ASP A 325 -40.57 -24.35 15.29
CA ASP A 325 -40.05 -25.34 16.27
C ASP A 325 -39.35 -24.77 17.53
N VAL A 326 -39.33 -23.46 17.75
CA VAL A 326 -38.57 -22.84 18.87
C VAL A 326 -39.23 -23.03 20.25
N LEU A 327 -40.36 -23.75 20.36
CA LEU A 327 -40.99 -24.06 21.66
C LEU A 327 -40.92 -25.53 22.08
N ASN A 328 -40.20 -26.39 21.34
CA ASN A 328 -39.99 -27.77 21.77
C ASN A 328 -38.52 -28.20 21.63
N GLN A 329 -37.93 -28.51 22.79
CA GLN A 329 -36.68 -29.25 22.99
C GLN A 329 -35.38 -28.43 23.00
N SER A 330 -35.15 -27.69 24.08
CA SER A 330 -33.83 -27.79 24.72
C SER A 330 -33.75 -29.19 25.35
N ASP A 331 -32.80 -30.00 24.89
CA ASP A 331 -32.49 -31.29 25.51
C ASP A 331 -31.97 -31.02 26.94
N PRO A 332 -32.68 -31.46 28.00
CA PRO A 332 -32.27 -31.24 29.38
C PRO A 332 -30.91 -31.88 29.72
N ASP A 333 -30.41 -32.80 28.89
CA ASP A 333 -29.19 -33.58 29.12
C ASP A 333 -27.92 -32.99 28.48
N SER A 334 -27.98 -31.82 27.82
CA SER A 334 -26.75 -31.16 27.35
C SER A 334 -25.95 -30.59 28.53
N ALA A 335 -24.89 -31.29 28.96
CA ALA A 335 -24.09 -30.98 30.15
C ALA A 335 -23.23 -29.68 30.08
N GLY A 336 -23.54 -28.76 29.16
CA GLY A 336 -22.78 -27.54 28.89
C GLY A 336 -23.38 -26.24 29.46
N PRO A 337 -22.58 -25.16 29.51
CA PRO A 337 -23.08 -23.82 29.81
C PRO A 337 -24.01 -23.30 28.70
N ILE A 338 -25.01 -22.52 29.07
CA ILE A 338 -25.97 -21.88 28.17
C ILE A 338 -25.74 -20.37 28.21
N VAL A 339 -25.36 -19.75 27.08
CA VAL A 339 -25.34 -18.29 26.98
C VAL A 339 -26.78 -17.80 26.84
N PHE A 340 -27.29 -17.13 27.86
CA PHE A 340 -28.67 -16.65 27.91
C PHE A 340 -28.83 -15.29 27.21
N ALA A 341 -27.87 -14.39 27.39
CA ALA A 341 -27.81 -13.11 26.68
C ALA A 341 -26.40 -12.51 26.72
N ASP A 342 -25.81 -12.25 25.57
CA ASP A 342 -24.54 -11.54 25.37
C ASP A 342 -24.70 -10.21 24.61
N PHE A 343 -25.87 -9.93 24.03
CA PHE A 343 -26.24 -8.67 23.36
C PHE A 343 -25.42 -8.31 22.11
N GLU A 344 -24.62 -9.24 21.60
CA GLU A 344 -23.66 -9.00 20.50
C GLU A 344 -24.34 -8.75 19.13
N ASP A 345 -25.63 -9.07 19.01
CA ASP A 345 -26.46 -8.73 17.84
C ASP A 345 -26.83 -7.23 17.76
N GLY A 346 -26.47 -6.43 18.78
CA GLY A 346 -26.73 -5.00 18.83
C GLY A 346 -28.18 -4.63 19.18
N THR A 347 -28.99 -5.58 19.65
CA THR A 347 -30.40 -5.39 20.03
C THR A 347 -30.69 -5.94 21.43
N TYR A 348 -31.87 -5.60 21.98
CA TYR A 348 -32.38 -6.25 23.21
C TYR A 348 -33.26 -7.47 22.92
N GLY A 349 -33.43 -7.85 21.64
CA GLY A 349 -34.32 -8.92 21.22
C GLY A 349 -35.72 -8.81 21.85
N LYS A 350 -36.11 -9.86 22.60
CA LYS A 350 -37.42 -9.97 23.29
C LYS A 350 -37.43 -9.39 24.71
N TRP A 351 -36.36 -8.72 25.16
CA TRP A 351 -36.37 -8.08 26.48
C TRP A 351 -37.31 -6.87 26.49
N LEU A 352 -38.09 -6.75 27.56
CA LEU A 352 -39.01 -5.64 27.75
C LEU A 352 -38.28 -4.47 28.41
N SER A 353 -38.06 -3.41 27.64
CA SER A 353 -37.56 -2.14 28.15
C SER A 353 -38.73 -1.24 28.57
N THR A 354 -38.61 -0.62 29.74
CA THR A 354 -39.58 0.33 30.31
C THR A 354 -38.85 1.57 30.77
N GLY A 355 -39.47 2.74 30.65
CA GLY A 355 -38.81 4.02 30.90
C GLY A 355 -37.81 4.38 29.79
N THR A 356 -36.85 5.23 30.09
CA THR A 356 -35.91 5.79 29.09
C THR A 356 -34.46 5.34 29.27
N ALA A 357 -34.11 4.81 30.45
CA ALA A 357 -32.72 4.53 30.85
C ALA A 357 -31.94 3.67 29.83
N PHE A 358 -32.52 2.58 29.32
CA PHE A 358 -31.80 1.61 28.47
C PHE A 358 -31.80 1.95 26.97
N GLY A 359 -32.54 2.98 26.55
CA GLY A 359 -32.66 3.33 25.14
C GLY A 359 -33.31 2.24 24.26
N LYS A 360 -32.99 2.28 22.96
CA LYS A 360 -33.54 1.36 21.95
C LYS A 360 -32.73 0.06 21.79
N GLY A 361 -31.53 -0.01 22.37
CA GLY A 361 -30.63 -1.15 22.22
C GLY A 361 -29.35 -0.98 23.05
N PRO A 362 -28.50 -2.03 23.13
CA PRO A 362 -27.22 -2.00 23.82
C PRO A 362 -26.24 -1.02 23.16
N VAL A 363 -25.16 -0.69 23.87
CA VAL A 363 -24.14 0.28 23.42
C VAL A 363 -22.77 -0.37 23.24
N THR A 364 -21.89 0.29 22.48
CA THR A 364 -20.49 -0.09 22.28
C THR A 364 -19.55 0.81 23.08
N LEU A 365 -18.26 0.43 23.16
CA LEU A 365 -17.23 1.30 23.74
C LEU A 365 -17.10 2.66 23.02
N GLU A 366 -17.47 2.74 21.75
CA GLU A 366 -17.45 3.98 20.96
C GLU A 366 -18.69 4.84 21.19
N THR A 367 -19.81 4.24 21.60
CA THR A 367 -21.12 4.91 21.69
C THR A 367 -21.60 5.16 23.12
N LYS A 368 -20.87 4.66 24.13
CA LYS A 368 -21.07 5.00 25.56
C LYS A 368 -20.68 6.45 25.86
N ALA A 369 -21.09 6.96 27.02
CA ALA A 369 -20.66 8.28 27.47
C ALA A 369 -19.14 8.30 27.75
N GLU A 370 -18.45 9.33 27.28
CA GLU A 370 -16.98 9.46 27.36
C GLU A 370 -16.45 9.35 28.79
N TYR A 371 -17.14 9.98 29.75
CA TYR A 371 -16.77 9.98 31.17
C TYR A 371 -16.99 8.64 31.89
N GLN A 372 -17.67 7.65 31.28
CA GLN A 372 -17.78 6.32 31.88
C GLN A 372 -16.43 5.57 31.91
N LYS A 373 -15.40 6.08 31.21
CA LYS A 373 -14.02 5.54 31.18
C LYS A 373 -14.03 4.03 30.87
N ASP A 374 -13.28 3.21 31.61
CA ASP A 374 -13.06 1.79 31.34
C ASP A 374 -14.22 0.92 31.85
N VAL A 375 -14.97 0.32 30.92
CA VAL A 375 -16.17 -0.50 31.20
C VAL A 375 -15.86 -2.01 31.18
N ARG A 376 -14.89 -2.45 30.38
CA ARG A 376 -14.54 -3.89 30.18
C ARG A 376 -15.74 -4.83 29.93
N PRO A 377 -16.61 -4.55 28.94
CA PRO A 377 -17.62 -5.52 28.52
C PRO A 377 -16.97 -6.78 27.92
N HIS A 378 -17.75 -7.85 27.80
CA HIS A 378 -17.36 -9.05 27.08
C HIS A 378 -17.96 -9.00 25.66
N GLY A 379 -17.12 -8.67 24.68
CA GLY A 379 -17.59 -8.48 23.30
C GLY A 379 -17.74 -7.00 22.95
N LYS A 380 -18.56 -6.72 21.95
CA LYS A 380 -18.74 -5.40 21.34
C LYS A 380 -19.88 -4.61 21.98
N PHE A 381 -20.97 -5.25 22.36
CA PHE A 381 -22.20 -4.62 22.82
C PHE A 381 -22.51 -5.00 24.26
N PHE A 382 -23.01 -4.04 25.04
CA PHE A 382 -23.41 -4.30 26.43
C PHE A 382 -24.61 -3.45 26.84
N VAL A 383 -25.36 -3.92 27.84
CA VAL A 383 -26.48 -3.15 28.42
C VAL A 383 -25.91 -2.00 29.22
N ASN A 384 -26.43 -0.79 28.98
CA ASN A 384 -26.05 0.40 29.73
C ASN A 384 -27.29 1.26 29.94
N SER A 385 -27.67 1.48 31.20
CA SER A 385 -28.80 2.36 31.56
C SER A 385 -28.49 3.85 31.40
N HIS A 386 -27.27 4.17 30.96
CA HIS A 386 -26.77 5.50 30.78
C HIS A 386 -26.88 5.94 29.30
N ASN A 387 -28.10 5.95 28.76
CA ASN A 387 -28.34 6.17 27.33
C ASN A 387 -28.20 7.65 26.90
N VAL A 388 -27.20 7.95 26.08
CA VAL A 388 -26.95 9.27 25.48
C VAL A 388 -27.29 9.24 23.99
N ARG A 389 -28.53 9.52 23.54
CA ARG A 389 -28.81 9.70 22.08
C ARG A 389 -29.90 10.74 21.73
N ARG A 390 -29.48 11.96 21.37
CA ARG A 390 -29.61 12.60 20.03
C ARG A 390 -29.04 14.03 20.05
N SER A 391 -28.17 14.36 19.08
CA SER A 391 -27.63 15.69 18.70
C SER A 391 -26.17 16.07 19.03
N GLY A 392 -25.27 15.12 19.35
CA GLY A 392 -23.83 15.40 19.35
C GLY A 392 -23.35 16.47 20.36
N LYS A 393 -24.17 16.77 21.39
CA LYS A 393 -23.76 17.60 22.52
C LYS A 393 -23.60 16.74 23.77
N THR A 394 -22.42 16.82 24.37
CA THR A 394 -22.09 16.22 25.66
C THR A 394 -22.98 16.85 26.74
N LEU A 395 -23.97 16.11 27.24
CA LEU A 395 -24.69 16.51 28.44
C LEU A 395 -23.72 16.43 29.63
N SER A 396 -23.65 17.48 30.45
CA SER A 396 -22.95 17.45 31.73
C SER A 396 -23.46 16.30 32.59
N SER A 397 -22.57 15.69 33.38
CA SER A 397 -22.80 14.47 34.18
C SER A 397 -24.09 14.44 35.03
N GLY A 398 -24.71 15.59 35.32
CA GLY A 398 -25.94 15.68 36.10
C GLY A 398 -27.25 15.32 35.36
N SER A 399 -27.31 15.40 34.02
CA SER A 399 -28.57 15.22 33.27
C SER A 399 -28.78 13.82 32.70
N ALA A 400 -27.77 12.94 32.79
CA ALA A 400 -27.85 11.59 32.25
C ALA A 400 -28.38 10.57 33.28
N ASP A 401 -28.11 10.80 34.57
CA ASP A 401 -28.71 10.06 35.70
C ASP A 401 -30.21 10.39 35.91
N ASP A 402 -30.82 11.26 35.10
CA ASP A 402 -32.24 11.61 35.20
C ASP A 402 -33.18 10.58 34.54
N GLN A 403 -32.63 9.66 33.75
CA GLN A 403 -33.37 8.65 33.01
C GLN A 403 -33.57 7.39 33.85
N LEU A 404 -34.83 7.06 34.12
CA LEU A 404 -35.19 5.90 34.92
C LEU A 404 -35.87 4.85 34.05
N GLY A 405 -35.72 3.57 34.40
CA GLY A 405 -36.29 2.49 33.64
C GLY A 405 -35.95 1.10 34.17
N SER A 406 -36.48 0.08 33.49
CA SER A 406 -36.06 -1.30 33.72
C SER A 406 -36.01 -2.08 32.42
N LEU A 407 -35.06 -3.01 32.33
CA LEU A 407 -34.93 -3.96 31.23
C LEU A 407 -35.17 -5.36 31.79
N THR A 408 -36.24 -6.03 31.34
CA THR A 408 -36.67 -7.31 31.89
C THR A 408 -36.61 -8.41 30.82
N SER A 409 -35.95 -9.52 31.14
CA SER A 409 -35.81 -10.65 30.22
C SER A 409 -37.15 -11.33 29.91
N PRO A 410 -37.22 -12.11 28.81
CA PRO A 410 -38.21 -13.17 28.67
C PRO A 410 -38.20 -14.13 29.86
N ARG A 411 -39.28 -14.89 30.02
CA ARG A 411 -39.34 -16.00 30.98
C ARG A 411 -38.37 -17.09 30.57
N PHE A 412 -37.68 -17.66 31.55
CA PHE A 412 -36.84 -18.83 31.37
C PHE A 412 -37.01 -19.80 32.54
N ARG A 413 -36.67 -21.07 32.32
CA ARG A 413 -36.64 -22.08 33.37
C ARG A 413 -35.22 -22.18 33.93
N ILE A 414 -35.09 -22.28 35.24
CA ILE A 414 -33.77 -22.46 35.87
C ILE A 414 -33.32 -23.92 35.66
N GLU A 415 -32.40 -24.14 34.74
CA GLU A 415 -31.95 -25.48 34.33
C GLU A 415 -30.53 -25.82 34.77
N ARG A 416 -29.79 -24.84 35.32
CA ARG A 416 -28.41 -24.98 35.76
C ARG A 416 -28.24 -24.46 37.19
N ASP A 417 -27.18 -24.90 37.86
CA ASP A 417 -26.93 -24.58 39.26
C ASP A 417 -26.56 -23.10 39.51
N PHE A 418 -25.92 -22.46 38.53
CA PHE A 418 -25.43 -21.09 38.63
C PHE A 418 -25.85 -20.22 37.46
N ILE A 419 -26.04 -18.93 37.73
CA ILE A 419 -26.18 -17.86 36.74
C ILE A 419 -25.01 -16.90 36.91
N THR A 420 -24.14 -16.79 35.92
CA THR A 420 -22.95 -15.92 35.91
C THR A 420 -23.15 -14.76 34.94
N PHE A 421 -22.69 -13.56 35.29
CA PHE A 421 -22.85 -12.35 34.48
C PHE A 421 -21.90 -11.23 34.94
N LEU A 422 -21.68 -10.23 34.09
CA LEU A 422 -20.88 -9.04 34.38
C LEU A 422 -21.77 -7.88 34.82
N VAL A 423 -21.41 -7.18 35.90
CA VAL A 423 -22.12 -5.97 36.37
C VAL A 423 -21.18 -4.83 36.67
N GLY A 424 -21.51 -3.64 36.18
CA GLY A 424 -20.90 -2.36 36.52
C GLY A 424 -21.96 -1.31 36.89
N GLY A 425 -21.53 -0.13 37.34
CA GLY A 425 -22.40 0.99 37.72
C GLY A 425 -22.55 1.18 39.23
N GLY A 426 -23.65 1.79 39.66
CA GLY A 426 -23.93 2.20 41.02
C GLY A 426 -24.16 1.06 42.02
N ALA A 427 -23.83 1.34 43.28
CA ALA A 427 -23.95 0.41 44.40
C ALA A 427 -25.26 0.58 45.21
N TYR A 428 -26.35 1.02 44.58
CA TYR A 428 -27.61 1.32 45.27
C TYR A 428 -28.60 0.16 45.19
N LYS A 429 -28.74 -0.57 46.31
CA LYS A 429 -29.67 -1.70 46.41
C LYS A 429 -31.10 -1.27 46.10
N LYS A 430 -31.82 -2.08 45.32
CA LYS A 430 -33.22 -1.88 44.88
C LYS A 430 -33.45 -0.72 43.91
N GLU A 431 -32.46 0.17 43.73
CA GLU A 431 -32.57 1.34 42.86
C GLU A 431 -31.74 1.19 41.59
N THR A 432 -30.47 0.79 41.70
CA THR A 432 -29.56 0.51 40.57
C THR A 432 -29.01 -0.91 40.70
N CYS A 433 -29.73 -1.89 40.18
CA CYS A 433 -29.43 -3.29 40.46
C CYS A 433 -29.92 -4.26 39.38
N VAL A 434 -29.31 -5.43 39.33
CA VAL A 434 -29.76 -6.60 38.57
C VAL A 434 -30.44 -7.56 39.54
N ASN A 435 -31.69 -7.93 39.27
CA ASN A 435 -32.52 -8.78 40.10
C ASN A 435 -32.82 -10.11 39.39
N LEU A 436 -32.86 -11.20 40.15
CA LEU A 436 -33.51 -12.45 39.76
C LEU A 436 -34.92 -12.47 40.34
N LEU A 437 -35.93 -12.66 39.50
CA LEU A 437 -37.32 -12.81 39.91
C LEU A 437 -37.73 -14.26 39.69
N VAL A 438 -38.25 -14.91 40.73
CA VAL A 438 -38.90 -16.23 40.65
C VAL A 438 -40.33 -16.03 41.13
N ASP A 439 -41.31 -16.52 40.35
CA ASP A 439 -42.75 -16.30 40.60
C ASP A 439 -43.11 -14.81 40.84
N GLY A 440 -42.44 -13.91 40.12
CA GLY A 440 -42.65 -12.46 40.21
C GLY A 440 -42.07 -11.79 41.46
N LYS A 441 -41.40 -12.53 42.36
CA LYS A 441 -40.73 -11.97 43.55
C LYS A 441 -39.22 -11.89 43.35
N VAL A 442 -38.60 -10.78 43.75
CA VAL A 442 -37.14 -10.64 43.73
C VAL A 442 -36.54 -11.57 44.77
N VAL A 443 -35.74 -12.54 44.31
CA VAL A 443 -35.13 -13.57 45.15
C VAL A 443 -33.62 -13.43 45.30
N LEU A 444 -32.95 -12.78 44.34
CA LEU A 444 -31.55 -12.36 44.39
C LEU A 444 -31.40 -10.98 43.76
N SER A 445 -30.40 -10.23 44.20
CA SER A 445 -30.10 -8.89 43.70
C SER A 445 -28.60 -8.61 43.80
N VAL A 446 -28.04 -7.98 42.78
CA VAL A 446 -26.64 -7.53 42.70
C VAL A 446 -26.61 -6.08 42.22
N THR A 447 -25.68 -5.30 42.76
CA THR A 447 -25.40 -3.93 42.33
C THR A 447 -24.01 -3.85 41.74
N GLY A 448 -23.69 -2.75 41.07
CA GLY A 448 -22.30 -2.39 40.80
C GLY A 448 -21.56 -1.98 42.06
N ARG A 449 -20.35 -1.44 41.88
CA ARG A 449 -19.47 -0.98 42.98
C ARG A 449 -19.26 0.53 42.99
N SER A 450 -20.21 1.28 42.41
CA SER A 450 -19.99 2.68 42.02
C SER A 450 -18.73 2.80 41.17
N ASN A 451 -18.64 1.92 40.16
CA ASN A 451 -17.59 1.85 39.16
C ASN A 451 -18.18 1.27 37.87
N ASN A 452 -17.92 1.89 36.71
CA ASN A 452 -18.41 1.42 35.41
C ASN A 452 -17.67 0.18 34.90
N THR A 453 -16.46 -0.13 35.41
CA THR A 453 -15.78 -1.37 35.09
C THR A 453 -16.62 -2.55 35.57
N MET A 454 -17.07 -3.37 34.62
CA MET A 454 -17.90 -4.52 34.93
C MET A 454 -17.08 -5.61 35.62
N THR A 455 -17.67 -6.20 36.65
CA THR A 455 -17.07 -7.29 37.42
C THR A 455 -17.99 -8.49 37.41
N GLU A 456 -17.38 -9.66 37.41
CA GLU A 456 -18.11 -10.93 37.40
C GLU A 456 -18.88 -11.14 38.70
N ASN A 457 -20.12 -11.60 38.54
CA ASN A 457 -21.01 -12.03 39.60
C ASN A 457 -21.59 -13.39 39.26
N SER A 458 -21.85 -14.19 40.30
CA SER A 458 -22.42 -15.52 40.17
C SER A 458 -23.50 -15.73 41.23
N TRP A 459 -24.68 -16.12 40.78
CA TRP A 459 -25.79 -16.52 41.64
C TRP A 459 -25.87 -18.04 41.72
N ASP A 460 -25.90 -18.57 42.94
CA ASP A 460 -26.29 -19.96 43.20
C ASP A 460 -27.81 -20.06 43.22
N VAL A 461 -28.36 -20.71 42.20
CA VAL A 461 -29.81 -20.80 41.96
C VAL A 461 -30.36 -22.21 42.15
N ARG A 462 -29.54 -23.14 42.67
CA ARG A 462 -29.91 -24.54 42.91
C ARG A 462 -31.25 -24.72 43.62
N ARG A 463 -31.53 -23.84 44.59
CA ARG A 463 -32.77 -23.86 45.37
C ARG A 463 -34.05 -23.55 44.59
N TRP A 464 -33.95 -23.07 43.35
CA TRP A 464 -35.08 -22.82 42.44
C TRP A 464 -34.96 -23.58 41.12
N ARG A 465 -34.17 -24.65 41.07
CA ARG A 465 -34.03 -25.48 39.87
C ARG A 465 -35.40 -25.96 39.42
N GLY A 466 -35.70 -25.77 38.14
CA GLY A 466 -36.98 -26.11 37.52
C GLY A 466 -38.08 -25.05 37.64
N SER A 467 -37.90 -23.99 38.43
CA SER A 467 -38.84 -22.86 38.53
C SER A 467 -38.73 -21.91 37.33
N GLU A 468 -39.81 -21.18 37.05
CA GLU A 468 -39.82 -20.08 36.07
C GLU A 468 -39.23 -18.80 36.69
N ALA A 469 -38.36 -18.13 35.95
CA ALA A 469 -37.66 -16.94 36.40
C ALA A 469 -37.56 -15.85 35.32
N ARG A 470 -37.18 -14.65 35.75
CA ARG A 470 -36.78 -13.51 34.90
C ARG A 470 -35.59 -12.78 35.51
N ILE A 471 -34.76 -12.20 34.67
CA ILE A 471 -33.73 -11.23 35.07
C ILE A 471 -34.28 -9.83 34.81
N GLN A 472 -34.15 -8.95 35.80
CA GLN A 472 -34.57 -7.56 35.69
C GLN A 472 -33.44 -6.62 36.06
N VAL A 473 -33.01 -5.80 35.10
CA VAL A 473 -32.08 -4.70 35.31
C VAL A 473 -32.87 -3.45 35.63
N VAL A 474 -32.53 -2.77 36.72
CA VAL A 474 -33.30 -1.66 37.27
C VAL A 474 -32.40 -0.45 37.42
N ASP A 475 -32.89 0.69 36.93
CA ASP A 475 -32.35 2.01 37.21
C ASP A 475 -33.48 2.96 37.64
N LYS A 476 -33.50 3.32 38.92
CA LYS A 476 -34.53 4.16 39.55
C LYS A 476 -33.94 5.35 40.29
N ARG A 477 -32.63 5.57 40.20
CA ARG A 477 -31.95 6.58 41.00
C ARG A 477 -31.49 7.75 40.15
N LYS A 478 -31.68 8.94 40.69
CA LYS A 478 -31.14 10.18 40.13
C LYS A 478 -29.87 10.63 40.85
N GLY A 479 -28.95 11.25 40.10
CA GLY A 479 -27.68 11.76 40.61
C GLY A 479 -26.59 10.70 40.69
N GLY A 480 -25.42 11.09 41.21
CA GLY A 480 -24.15 10.35 41.03
C GLY A 480 -24.25 8.84 41.24
N TRP A 481 -23.77 8.10 40.24
CA TRP A 481 -23.85 6.64 40.11
C TRP A 481 -25.27 6.09 39.96
N GLY A 482 -26.20 6.90 39.44
CA GLY A 482 -27.54 6.50 39.00
C GLY A 482 -27.50 5.77 37.66
N ASN A 483 -26.70 4.70 37.57
CA ASN A 483 -26.56 3.90 36.36
C ASN A 483 -26.20 2.44 36.67
N ILE A 484 -26.51 1.53 35.75
CA ILE A 484 -26.20 0.11 35.83
C ILE A 484 -25.84 -0.44 34.45
N GLY A 485 -24.80 -1.26 34.40
CA GLY A 485 -24.39 -2.01 33.22
C GLY A 485 -24.48 -3.52 33.47
N LEU A 486 -24.87 -4.26 32.44
CA LEU A 486 -24.98 -5.73 32.47
C LEU A 486 -24.46 -6.31 31.16
N ASP A 487 -23.75 -7.42 31.26
CA ASP A 487 -23.25 -8.13 30.08
C ASP A 487 -23.06 -9.63 30.35
N HIS A 488 -23.04 -10.43 29.28
CA HIS A 488 -22.64 -11.84 29.23
C HIS A 488 -23.27 -12.74 30.31
N ILE A 489 -24.58 -12.97 30.19
CA ILE A 489 -25.34 -13.83 31.10
C ILE A 489 -25.22 -15.29 30.65
N VAL A 490 -24.70 -16.15 31.53
CA VAL A 490 -24.47 -17.57 31.26
C VAL A 490 -25.06 -18.43 32.38
N PHE A 491 -25.77 -19.49 32.03
CA PHE A 491 -26.26 -20.51 32.96
C PHE A 491 -25.31 -21.69 32.93
N THR A 492 -24.83 -22.16 34.09
CA THR A 492 -23.78 -23.19 34.16
C THR A 492 -23.90 -24.02 35.43
N ASP A 493 -23.47 -25.29 35.39
CA ASP A 493 -23.39 -26.14 36.58
C ASP A 493 -22.06 -26.01 37.33
N LYS A 494 -21.15 -25.14 36.87
CA LYS A 494 -19.88 -24.82 37.54
C LYS A 494 -19.92 -23.45 38.19
N LYS A 495 -19.39 -23.35 39.42
CA LYS A 495 -19.29 -22.08 40.15
C LYS A 495 -18.14 -21.23 39.59
N GLY A 496 -18.43 -19.98 39.23
CA GLY A 496 -17.49 -19.05 38.60
C GLY A 496 -17.48 -19.15 37.08
N ASN A 497 -16.86 -18.18 36.39
CA ASN A 497 -16.81 -18.13 34.94
C ASN A 497 -16.22 -19.43 34.38
N VAL A 498 -17.05 -20.14 33.64
CA VAL A 498 -16.55 -21.12 32.67
C VAL A 498 -16.14 -20.30 31.46
N PRO A 499 -14.86 -20.29 31.04
CA PRO A 499 -14.51 -19.73 29.75
C PRO A 499 -15.36 -20.48 28.72
N ALA A 500 -16.20 -19.75 27.99
CA ALA A 500 -16.88 -20.28 26.82
C ALA A 500 -15.83 -20.53 25.74
N ASN A 501 -15.02 -21.59 25.90
CA ASN A 501 -14.28 -22.13 24.79
C ASN A 501 -15.31 -22.79 23.88
N ASN A 502 -15.47 -22.20 22.70
CA ASN A 502 -16.46 -22.46 21.64
C ASN A 502 -17.76 -21.64 21.73
N GLN A 503 -17.67 -20.33 21.46
CA GLN A 503 -18.56 -19.59 20.53
C GLN A 503 -18.27 -18.09 20.63
N ALA A 504 -17.04 -17.69 20.32
CA ALA A 504 -16.82 -16.33 19.83
C ALA A 504 -17.01 -16.39 18.30
N THR A 505 -17.74 -15.42 17.75
CA THR A 505 -17.76 -15.01 16.32
C THR A 505 -18.59 -15.79 15.28
N ALA A 506 -19.65 -16.52 15.61
CA ALA A 506 -20.50 -17.10 14.56
C ALA A 506 -21.68 -16.15 14.22
N GLU A 507 -21.72 -15.62 12.99
CA GLU A 507 -22.89 -14.91 12.39
C GLU A 507 -24.15 -15.81 12.27
N PHE A 508 -24.16 -16.99 12.87
CA PHE A 508 -25.16 -18.04 12.70
C PHE A 508 -25.11 -19.02 13.89
N ASP A 509 -26.25 -19.57 14.28
CA ASP A 509 -26.35 -20.61 15.31
C ASP A 509 -26.13 -22.01 14.71
N ASN A 510 -25.26 -22.82 15.33
CA ASN A 510 -24.96 -24.19 14.88
C ASN A 510 -26.19 -25.09 14.92
N ALA A 511 -27.12 -24.91 15.87
CA ALA A 511 -28.34 -25.70 15.94
C ALA A 511 -29.29 -25.38 14.77
N SER A 512 -29.35 -24.10 14.38
CA SER A 512 -30.07 -23.64 13.19
C SER A 512 -29.48 -24.20 11.89
N VAL A 513 -28.15 -24.33 11.77
CA VAL A 513 -27.49 -24.98 10.64
C VAL A 513 -27.86 -26.47 10.55
N ILE A 514 -27.87 -27.18 11.69
CA ILE A 514 -28.23 -28.60 11.76
C ILE A 514 -29.70 -28.82 11.37
N SER A 515 -30.60 -27.96 11.87
CA SER A 515 -32.02 -28.00 11.51
C SER A 515 -32.24 -27.77 10.01
N PHE A 516 -31.56 -26.77 9.44
CA PHE A 516 -31.61 -26.48 8.00
C PHE A 516 -31.04 -27.63 7.15
N ALA A 517 -29.95 -28.25 7.59
CA ALA A 517 -29.35 -29.41 6.92
C ALA A 517 -30.34 -30.58 6.85
N LYS A 518 -31.01 -30.90 7.97
CA LYS A 518 -32.02 -31.98 8.03
C LYS A 518 -33.22 -31.69 7.13
N ALA A 519 -33.74 -30.46 7.15
CA ALA A 519 -34.85 -30.05 6.30
C ALA A 519 -34.50 -30.11 4.80
N GLY A 520 -33.26 -29.74 4.45
CA GLY A 520 -32.74 -29.75 3.08
C GLY A 520 -32.18 -31.08 2.59
N LYS A 521 -32.16 -32.14 3.42
CA LYS A 521 -31.46 -33.42 3.16
C LYS A 521 -29.98 -33.22 2.78
N LEU A 522 -29.32 -32.28 3.44
CA LEU A 522 -27.89 -31.98 3.28
C LEU A 522 -27.08 -32.62 4.41
N ASN A 523 -25.81 -32.94 4.15
CA ASN A 523 -24.91 -33.41 5.20
C ASN A 523 -24.61 -32.26 6.20
N GLU A 524 -24.89 -32.50 7.47
CA GLU A 524 -24.76 -31.51 8.54
C GLU A 524 -23.33 -30.96 8.67
N LYS A 525 -22.34 -31.85 8.62
CA LYS A 525 -20.93 -31.51 8.77
C LYS A 525 -20.44 -30.67 7.59
N SER A 526 -20.83 -31.06 6.37
CA SER A 526 -20.46 -30.34 5.14
C SER A 526 -21.14 -28.97 5.06
N LEU A 527 -22.43 -28.87 5.41
CA LEU A 527 -23.12 -27.58 5.43
C LEU A 527 -22.51 -26.64 6.48
N LEU A 528 -22.22 -27.14 7.67
CA LEU A 528 -21.56 -26.36 8.72
C LEU A 528 -20.17 -25.86 8.30
N ALA A 529 -19.41 -26.66 7.56
CA ALA A 529 -18.13 -26.25 7.00
C ALA A 529 -18.29 -25.10 5.99
N TRP A 530 -19.30 -25.18 5.10
CA TRP A 530 -19.60 -24.12 4.13
C TRP A 530 -20.08 -22.81 4.79
N VAL A 531 -20.95 -22.89 5.79
CA VAL A 531 -21.44 -21.72 6.54
C VAL A 531 -20.28 -21.02 7.27
N LYS A 532 -19.39 -21.80 7.92
CA LYS A 532 -18.17 -21.27 8.56
C LYS A 532 -17.23 -20.60 7.55
N ALA A 533 -16.99 -21.25 6.42
CA ALA A 533 -16.12 -20.73 5.38
C ALA A 533 -16.66 -19.42 4.78
N PHE A 534 -17.97 -19.33 4.51
CA PHE A 534 -18.57 -18.11 3.97
C PHE A 534 -18.64 -16.96 4.98
N ALA A 535 -18.90 -17.24 6.27
CA ALA A 535 -18.86 -16.22 7.33
C ALA A 535 -17.44 -15.67 7.53
N HIS A 536 -16.43 -16.54 7.49
CA HIS A 536 -15.03 -16.11 7.55
C HIS A 536 -14.68 -15.27 6.32
N ALA A 537 -15.07 -15.71 5.12
CA ALA A 537 -14.79 -15.00 3.88
C ALA A 537 -15.55 -13.66 3.75
N LYS A 538 -16.71 -13.52 4.38
CA LYS A 538 -17.46 -12.25 4.45
C LYS A 538 -16.72 -11.21 5.29
N SER A 539 -16.10 -11.63 6.39
CA SER A 539 -15.36 -10.76 7.32
C SER A 539 -13.90 -10.53 6.91
N ASN A 540 -13.38 -11.32 5.97
CA ASN A 540 -12.01 -11.23 5.47
C ASN A 540 -12.00 -11.09 3.93
N ARG A 541 -11.84 -9.86 3.43
CA ARG A 541 -11.72 -9.59 1.98
C ARG A 541 -10.54 -10.29 1.32
N SER A 542 -9.56 -10.72 2.10
CA SER A 542 -8.40 -11.46 1.62
C SER A 542 -8.62 -12.96 1.51
N ASP A 543 -9.76 -13.47 1.98
CA ASP A 543 -10.10 -14.87 1.87
C ASP A 543 -10.38 -15.25 0.40
N PRO A 544 -9.84 -16.37 -0.09
CA PRO A 544 -10.04 -16.78 -1.48
C PRO A 544 -11.52 -17.10 -1.85
N LEU A 545 -12.41 -17.29 -0.86
CA LEU A 545 -13.86 -17.39 -1.05
C LEU A 545 -14.59 -16.04 -0.95
N ALA A 546 -13.94 -14.91 -0.66
CA ALA A 546 -14.61 -13.63 -0.38
C ALA A 546 -15.55 -13.19 -1.51
N HIS A 547 -15.12 -13.32 -2.77
CA HIS A 547 -15.93 -12.97 -3.94
C HIS A 547 -17.12 -13.91 -4.14
N VAL A 548 -16.92 -15.20 -3.87
CA VAL A 548 -17.97 -16.21 -3.97
C VAL A 548 -18.98 -16.03 -2.84
N SER A 549 -18.51 -15.84 -1.61
CA SER A 549 -19.32 -15.52 -0.42
C SER A 549 -20.16 -14.26 -0.67
N ALA A 550 -19.59 -13.19 -1.23
CA ALA A 550 -20.31 -11.96 -1.53
C ALA A 550 -21.52 -12.17 -2.48
N VAL A 551 -21.45 -13.12 -3.41
CA VAL A 551 -22.57 -13.45 -4.31
C VAL A 551 -23.70 -14.14 -3.57
N PHE A 552 -23.37 -15.02 -2.62
CA PHE A 552 -24.36 -15.85 -1.92
C PHE A 552 -24.85 -15.25 -0.59
N VAL A 553 -24.12 -14.31 0.01
CA VAL A 553 -24.39 -13.77 1.36
C VAL A 553 -24.95 -12.34 1.32
N ASN A 554 -24.89 -11.61 0.21
CA ASN A 554 -25.50 -10.29 0.10
C ASN A 554 -26.98 -10.38 -0.37
N GLU A 555 -27.84 -9.48 0.12
CA GLU A 555 -29.28 -9.42 -0.21
C GLU A 555 -29.54 -9.09 -1.70
N ASN A 556 -28.67 -8.27 -2.31
CA ASN A 556 -28.67 -8.00 -3.74
C ASN A 556 -27.55 -8.80 -4.41
N SER A 557 -27.83 -10.06 -4.74
CA SER A 557 -26.87 -10.91 -5.46
C SER A 557 -26.65 -10.39 -6.89
N ASP A 558 -25.59 -9.60 -7.09
CA ASP A 558 -25.18 -9.14 -8.43
C ASP A 558 -24.29 -10.18 -9.11
N TRP A 559 -24.90 -11.04 -9.91
CA TRP A 559 -24.22 -12.04 -10.72
C TRP A 559 -23.26 -11.43 -11.76
N ASN A 560 -23.32 -10.11 -12.01
CA ASN A 560 -22.36 -9.42 -12.88
C ASN A 560 -21.00 -9.23 -12.21
N ILE A 561 -20.86 -9.35 -10.88
CA ILE A 561 -19.56 -9.31 -10.19
C ILE A 561 -18.69 -10.47 -10.69
N LEU A 562 -19.24 -11.69 -10.75
CA LEU A 562 -18.52 -12.86 -11.28
C LEU A 562 -18.17 -12.72 -12.77
N ARG A 563 -19.04 -12.13 -13.60
CA ARG A 563 -18.77 -11.96 -15.05
C ARG A 563 -17.79 -10.83 -15.35
N SER A 564 -17.91 -9.69 -14.67
CA SER A 564 -17.02 -8.55 -14.83
C SER A 564 -15.63 -8.85 -14.28
N GLU A 565 -15.55 -9.56 -13.14
CA GLU A 565 -14.27 -10.02 -12.60
C GLU A 565 -13.66 -11.13 -13.43
N VAL A 566 -14.39 -12.12 -13.95
CA VAL A 566 -13.79 -13.14 -14.85
C VAL A 566 -13.21 -12.51 -16.12
N ARG A 567 -13.88 -11.52 -16.71
CA ARG A 567 -13.38 -10.80 -17.89
C ARG A 567 -12.15 -9.94 -17.56
N ASN A 568 -12.17 -9.26 -16.42
CA ASN A 568 -11.04 -8.48 -15.91
C ASN A 568 -9.87 -9.40 -15.45
N LEU A 569 -10.17 -10.60 -14.96
CA LEU A 569 -9.21 -11.64 -14.59
C LEU A 569 -8.54 -12.25 -15.82
N GLU A 570 -9.28 -12.47 -16.91
CA GLU A 570 -8.72 -12.92 -18.18
C GLU A 570 -7.84 -11.85 -18.83
N GLU A 571 -8.25 -10.57 -18.81
CA GLU A 571 -7.45 -9.46 -19.30
C GLU A 571 -6.19 -9.21 -18.46
N ARG A 572 -6.30 -9.23 -17.12
CA ARG A 572 -5.15 -9.10 -16.21
C ARG A 572 -4.22 -10.29 -16.35
N ARG A 573 -4.74 -11.52 -16.36
CA ARG A 573 -3.94 -12.73 -16.57
C ARG A 573 -3.22 -12.70 -17.92
N LYS A 574 -3.90 -12.27 -18.98
CA LYS A 574 -3.29 -12.13 -20.31
C LYS A 574 -2.14 -11.11 -20.27
N LYS A 575 -2.35 -9.93 -19.69
CA LYS A 575 -1.27 -8.94 -19.48
C LYS A 575 -0.10 -9.48 -18.64
N TYR A 576 -0.37 -10.23 -17.57
CA TYR A 576 0.66 -10.78 -16.70
C TYR A 576 1.42 -11.96 -17.34
N SER A 577 0.72 -12.86 -18.03
CA SER A 577 1.34 -13.95 -18.79
C SER A 577 2.17 -13.42 -19.95
N GLU A 578 1.69 -12.40 -20.68
CA GLU A 578 2.48 -11.69 -21.70
C GLU A 578 3.70 -10.94 -21.11
N ALA A 579 3.65 -10.53 -19.84
CA ALA A 579 4.79 -9.93 -19.14
C ALA A 579 5.81 -10.98 -18.65
N LEU A 580 5.33 -12.14 -18.19
CA LEU A 580 6.15 -13.25 -17.71
C LEU A 580 6.82 -14.03 -18.85
N GLU A 581 6.15 -14.23 -19.99
CA GLU A 581 6.73 -14.88 -21.18
C GLU A 581 7.87 -14.06 -21.82
N LYS A 582 7.99 -12.77 -21.48
CA LYS A 582 9.07 -11.89 -21.94
C LYS A 582 10.27 -11.83 -20.99
N LEU A 583 10.22 -12.52 -19.86
CA LEU A 583 11.28 -12.55 -18.86
C LEU A 583 12.05 -13.88 -18.91
N GLU A 584 13.25 -13.87 -19.49
CA GLU A 584 14.22 -14.95 -19.25
C GLU A 584 14.88 -14.74 -17.90
N LEU A 585 14.50 -15.56 -16.90
CA LEU A 585 15.08 -15.52 -15.57
C LEU A 585 16.26 -16.50 -15.48
N ALA A 586 17.49 -16.00 -15.62
CA ALA A 586 18.69 -16.75 -15.29
C ALA A 586 19.08 -16.46 -13.82
N VAL A 587 19.07 -17.48 -12.96
CA VAL A 587 19.54 -17.39 -11.58
C VAL A 587 20.96 -17.96 -11.52
N ASP A 588 21.94 -17.11 -11.21
CA ASP A 588 23.33 -17.52 -10.97
C ASP A 588 23.50 -18.01 -9.52
N TYR A 589 23.92 -19.27 -9.39
CA TYR A 589 24.09 -19.96 -8.11
C TYR A 589 25.55 -19.97 -7.62
N ALA A 590 26.50 -19.42 -8.38
CA ALA A 590 27.93 -19.63 -8.14
C ALA A 590 28.54 -18.73 -7.05
N THR A 591 27.87 -17.66 -6.62
CA THR A 591 28.49 -16.59 -5.81
C THR A 591 27.77 -16.25 -4.49
N LEU A 592 26.69 -16.96 -4.12
CA LEU A 592 25.88 -16.61 -2.94
C LEU A 592 26.25 -17.43 -1.70
N SER A 593 26.41 -16.76 -0.56
CA SER A 593 26.70 -17.38 0.73
C SER A 593 25.43 -17.92 1.43
N PRO A 594 25.54 -18.94 2.31
CA PRO A 594 24.41 -19.62 2.94
C PRO A 594 23.41 -18.72 3.70
N GLY A 595 23.83 -17.52 4.14
CA GLY A 595 22.97 -16.55 4.83
C GLY A 595 21.94 -15.84 3.94
N PHE A 596 22.10 -15.91 2.61
CA PHE A 596 21.08 -15.45 1.65
C PHE A 596 19.95 -16.48 1.46
N PHE A 597 20.10 -17.69 2.01
CA PHE A 597 19.07 -18.71 2.05
C PHE A 597 18.30 -18.63 3.36
N MET A 598 17.41 -17.65 3.47
CA MET A 598 16.27 -17.81 4.39
C MET A 598 15.06 -18.16 3.55
N GLN A 599 14.74 -19.44 3.65
CA GLN A 599 13.70 -20.18 2.98
C GLN A 599 12.31 -19.80 3.51
N ASP A 600 11.38 -19.59 2.59
CA ASP A 600 10.00 -20.06 2.70
C ASP A 600 9.55 -20.75 1.39
N GLY A 601 10.37 -21.72 0.97
CA GLY A 601 9.93 -23.05 0.51
C GLY A 601 9.20 -23.18 -0.83
N VAL A 602 9.94 -23.45 -1.92
CA VAL A 602 9.39 -24.15 -3.12
C VAL A 602 10.41 -25.04 -3.89
N ALA A 603 11.66 -25.20 -3.46
CA ALA A 603 12.65 -25.94 -4.26
C ALA A 603 12.65 -27.48 -4.08
N PHE A 604 11.99 -28.04 -3.05
CA PHE A 604 12.04 -29.49 -2.77
C PHE A 604 10.69 -30.03 -2.23
N GLY A 605 9.91 -30.70 -3.09
CA GLY A 605 8.76 -31.53 -2.67
C GLY A 605 7.43 -30.79 -2.41
N GLN A 606 6.35 -31.57 -2.21
CA GLN A 606 5.00 -31.04 -1.93
C GLN A 606 5.02 -30.05 -0.75
N ARG A 607 4.48 -28.84 -1.00
CA ARG A 607 4.47 -27.69 -0.09
C ARG A 607 3.73 -28.02 1.22
N ALA A 608 4.23 -27.46 2.33
CA ALA A 608 3.56 -27.58 3.63
C ALA A 608 2.18 -26.92 3.58
N LYS A 609 1.16 -27.62 4.10
CA LYS A 609 -0.22 -27.12 4.25
C LYS A 609 -0.22 -25.89 5.15
N LEU A 610 -0.82 -24.79 4.71
CA LEU A 610 -0.97 -23.57 5.51
C LEU A 610 -2.43 -23.38 5.96
N PRO A 611 -2.67 -22.66 7.06
CA PRO A 611 -4.02 -22.25 7.44
C PRO A 611 -4.71 -21.50 6.28
N GLY A 612 -5.86 -22.00 5.82
CA GLY A 612 -6.61 -21.45 4.68
C GLY A 612 -6.55 -22.27 3.38
N ASP A 613 -5.80 -23.37 3.33
CA ASP A 613 -5.84 -24.30 2.20
C ASP A 613 -7.17 -25.07 2.16
N LEU A 614 -7.95 -24.94 1.08
CA LEU A 614 -9.22 -25.66 0.89
C LEU A 614 -8.94 -27.09 0.37
N LEU A 615 -9.15 -28.09 1.22
CA LEU A 615 -9.08 -29.50 0.87
C LEU A 615 -10.48 -29.98 0.50
N LEU A 616 -10.67 -30.50 -0.71
CA LEU A 616 -11.93 -31.11 -1.13
C LEU A 616 -11.77 -32.64 -1.09
N ASP A 617 -12.73 -33.34 -0.50
CA ASP A 617 -12.82 -34.78 -0.62
C ASP A 617 -13.36 -35.21 -2.01
N ALA A 618 -13.37 -36.52 -2.27
CA ALA A 618 -13.78 -37.09 -3.55
C ALA A 618 -15.25 -36.83 -3.91
N GLU A 619 -16.05 -36.35 -2.96
CA GLU A 619 -17.48 -36.06 -3.10
C GLU A 619 -17.74 -34.54 -3.15
N GLY A 620 -16.69 -33.71 -3.08
CA GLY A 620 -16.78 -32.25 -3.13
C GLY A 620 -17.08 -31.59 -1.78
N GLY A 621 -16.97 -32.33 -0.67
CA GLY A 621 -17.01 -31.80 0.69
C GLY A 621 -15.70 -31.10 1.09
N LEU A 622 -15.80 -30.05 1.91
CA LEU A 622 -14.64 -29.44 2.57
C LEU A 622 -14.10 -30.41 3.64
N ALA A 623 -12.86 -30.85 3.49
CA ALA A 623 -12.16 -31.79 4.39
C ALA A 623 -11.49 -31.07 5.57
#